data_AF-A0A9P7EPM8-F1
#
_entry.id   AF-A0A9P7EPM8-F1
#
_cell.length_a   1.000
_cell.length_b   1.000
_cell.length_c   1.000
_cell.angle_alpha   90.00
_cell.angle_beta   90.00
_cell.angle_gamma   90.00
#
_symmetry.space_group_name_H-M   'P 1'
#
loop_
_entity.id
_entity.type
_entity.pdbx_description
1 polymer ?
#
loop_
_entity_poly.entity_id
_entity_poly.type
_entity_poly.pdbx_seq_one_letter_code
_entity_poly.pdbx_strand_id
1 'polypeptide(L)'
;MNNETVTTDSQPAAPPSDSIRITRQGKIRFWVKHGLDFFQENPDKPLTLHTSPADVAQSTIPRLISVVEILKREYLKTLDFCAGQLTGLHQYNELQWEQRGEIAAEGEDRASTIARALEGEKYPKLTLAPYMKVTLCRTALPGMHEKKEVTYQTPQTRRLSKTTKARLKKKAKQQQMP
;
A
#
# COMPACT_ATOMS: atom_id res chain seq x y z
N MET A 1 34.84 35.07 8.74
CA MET A 1 35.05 34.08 9.81
C MET A 1 33.79 34.02 10.65
N ASN A 2 33.17 32.84 10.69
CA ASN A 2 32.24 32.32 11.70
C ASN A 2 30.83 32.93 11.74
N ASN A 3 29.73 32.21 11.97
CA ASN A 3 29.28 30.82 11.81
C ASN A 3 27.77 30.88 12.17
N GLU A 4 26.94 30.11 11.46
CA GLU A 4 25.76 29.31 11.90
C GLU A 4 24.85 29.83 13.04
N THR A 5 23.53 29.71 13.00
CA THR A 5 22.81 28.43 12.86
C THR A 5 21.39 28.61 12.30
N VAL A 6 21.08 27.75 11.32
CA VAL A 6 19.73 27.39 10.87
C VAL A 6 19.10 26.47 11.91
N THR A 7 17.94 26.86 12.44
CA THR A 7 17.01 25.97 13.14
C THR A 7 15.66 26.09 12.44
N THR A 8 15.39 25.24 11.45
CA THR A 8 14.05 25.06 10.91
C THR A 8 13.49 23.80 11.55
N ASP A 9 12.60 24.05 12.50
CA ASP A 9 11.90 23.07 13.31
C ASP A 9 11.14 22.06 12.43
N SER A 10 11.32 20.78 12.75
CA SER A 10 10.74 19.65 12.03
C SER A 10 9.31 19.44 12.51
N GLN A 11 8.38 20.17 11.91
CA GLN A 11 6.96 19.93 12.08
C GLN A 11 6.57 18.62 11.36
N PRO A 12 5.80 17.70 11.99
CA PRO A 12 5.38 16.48 11.32
C PRO A 12 4.41 16.86 10.20
N ALA A 13 4.89 16.83 8.96
CA ALA A 13 4.10 17.05 7.77
C ALA A 13 2.88 16.11 7.82
N ALA A 14 1.69 16.67 7.59
CA ALA A 14 0.48 15.89 7.42
C ALA A 14 0.77 14.72 6.46
N PRO A 15 0.33 13.49 6.77
CA PRO A 15 0.61 12.35 5.91
C PRO A 15 0.12 12.68 4.50
N PRO A 16 0.93 12.43 3.45
CA PRO A 16 0.51 12.70 2.09
C PRO A 16 -0.84 11.99 1.84
N SER A 17 -1.81 12.73 1.28
CA SER A 17 -3.18 12.26 0.97
C SER A 17 -3.23 10.97 0.16
N ASP A 18 -2.11 10.66 -0.49
CA ASP A 18 -1.93 9.58 -1.44
C ASP A 18 -1.37 8.31 -0.76
N SER A 19 -1.30 8.28 0.58
CA SER A 19 -0.86 7.12 1.37
C SER A 19 -1.76 6.77 2.55
N ILE A 20 -1.96 5.47 2.79
CA ILE A 20 -2.73 4.92 3.91
C ILE A 20 -1.87 3.94 4.68
N ARG A 21 -1.62 4.22 5.95
CA ARG A 21 -0.99 3.27 6.87
C ARG A 21 -2.04 2.30 7.43
N ILE A 22 -1.80 1.01 7.27
CA ILE A 22 -2.61 -0.05 7.88
C ILE A 22 -2.09 -0.33 9.29
N THR A 23 -2.97 -0.16 10.28
CA THR A 23 -2.66 -0.35 11.69
C THR A 23 -3.47 -1.51 12.28
N ARG A 24 -3.06 -1.99 13.46
CA ARG A 24 -3.75 -3.08 14.15
C ARG A 24 -5.21 -2.79 14.48
N GLN A 25 -5.49 -1.57 14.93
CA GLN A 25 -6.80 -1.19 15.48
C GLN A 25 -7.70 -0.40 14.51
N GLY A 26 -7.20 -0.02 13.33
CA GLY A 26 -8.00 0.77 12.39
C GLY A 26 -9.10 -0.03 11.70
N LYS A 27 -10.21 0.59 11.35
CA LYS A 27 -11.39 -0.09 10.79
C LYS A 27 -11.23 -0.29 9.28
N ILE A 28 -11.30 -1.54 8.80
CA ILE A 28 -11.18 -1.89 7.37
C ILE A 28 -12.13 -1.06 6.49
N ARG A 29 -13.40 -0.93 6.90
CA ARG A 29 -14.42 -0.18 6.14
C ARG A 29 -14.02 1.29 5.91
N PHE A 30 -13.31 1.90 6.84
CA PHE A 30 -12.88 3.29 6.72
C PHE A 30 -11.80 3.44 5.65
N TRP A 31 -10.77 2.59 5.66
CA TRP A 31 -9.72 2.62 4.64
C TRP A 31 -10.24 2.29 3.25
N VAL A 32 -11.17 1.33 3.15
CA VAL A 32 -11.82 0.99 1.88
C VAL A 32 -12.62 2.18 1.36
N LYS A 33 -13.44 2.81 2.20
CA LYS A 33 -14.19 4.02 1.82
C LYS A 33 -13.25 5.12 1.33
N HIS A 34 -12.24 5.46 2.13
CA HIS A 34 -11.25 6.47 1.76
C HIS A 34 -10.54 6.15 0.45
N GLY A 35 -10.19 4.89 0.19
CA GLY A 35 -9.57 4.48 -1.07
C GLY A 35 -10.49 4.63 -2.28
N LEU A 36 -11.78 4.35 -2.13
CA LEU A 36 -12.77 4.57 -3.19
C LEU A 36 -12.96 6.05 -3.49
N ASP A 37 -13.13 6.86 -2.44
CA ASP A 37 -13.26 8.32 -2.54
C ASP A 37 -12.01 8.92 -3.21
N PHE A 38 -10.81 8.46 -2.83
CA PHE A 38 -9.55 8.86 -3.44
C PHE A 38 -9.51 8.64 -4.96
N PHE A 39 -9.93 7.47 -5.46
CA PHE A 39 -9.91 7.19 -6.90
C PHE A 39 -11.00 7.93 -7.70
N GLN A 40 -12.04 8.43 -7.02
CA GLN A 40 -13.03 9.32 -7.62
C GLN A 40 -12.48 10.74 -7.76
N GLU A 41 -11.83 11.24 -6.71
CA GLU A 41 -11.29 12.61 -6.66
C GLU A 41 -9.97 12.76 -7.43
N ASN A 42 -9.15 11.71 -7.46
CA ASN A 42 -7.79 11.73 -8.02
C ASN A 42 -7.60 10.59 -9.04
N PRO A 43 -8.17 10.68 -10.25
CA PRO A 43 -8.19 9.57 -11.22
C PRO A 43 -6.79 9.16 -11.74
N ASP A 44 -5.86 10.11 -11.79
CA ASP A 44 -4.52 9.89 -12.34
C ASP A 44 -3.45 9.62 -11.28
N LYS A 45 -3.81 9.68 -10.00
CA LYS A 45 -2.85 9.48 -8.90
C LYS A 45 -2.88 8.04 -8.38
N PRO A 46 -1.71 7.46 -8.07
CA PRO A 46 -1.65 6.19 -7.37
C PRO A 46 -1.95 6.35 -5.88
N LEU A 47 -2.63 5.35 -5.31
CA LEU A 47 -2.85 5.23 -3.87
C LEU A 47 -1.90 4.18 -3.29
N THR A 48 -1.15 4.55 -2.25
CA THR A 48 -0.22 3.64 -1.58
C THR A 48 -0.78 3.17 -0.24
N LEU A 49 -0.91 1.86 -0.03
CA LEU A 49 -1.25 1.27 1.26
C LEU A 49 -0.03 0.53 1.82
N HIS A 50 0.34 0.77 3.08
CA HIS A 50 1.56 0.18 3.65
C HIS A 50 1.42 -0.23 5.12
N THR A 51 2.28 -1.15 5.55
CA THR A 51 2.47 -1.51 6.97
C THR A 51 3.70 -0.81 7.54
N SER A 52 3.82 -0.76 8.86
CA SER A 52 5.01 -0.25 9.53
C SER A 52 5.87 -1.39 10.08
N PRO A 53 7.21 -1.30 9.96
CA PRO A 53 8.14 -2.22 10.62
C PRO A 53 8.10 -2.12 12.15
N ALA A 54 7.43 -1.12 12.75
CA ALA A 54 7.23 -1.07 14.19
C ALA A 54 6.33 -2.22 14.71
N ASP A 55 5.47 -2.77 13.84
CA ASP A 55 4.38 -3.68 14.18
C ASP A 55 4.76 -5.19 14.07
N VAL A 56 6.06 -5.53 14.13
CA VAL A 56 6.64 -6.86 13.81
C VAL A 56 6.02 -8.03 14.57
N ALA A 57 5.71 -7.83 15.85
CA ALA A 57 5.27 -8.92 16.73
C ALA A 57 3.98 -9.60 16.24
N GLN A 58 3.17 -8.87 15.45
CA GLN A 58 1.95 -9.37 14.82
C GLN A 58 1.80 -8.68 13.47
N SER A 59 2.48 -9.23 12.45
CA SER A 59 2.50 -8.70 11.08
C SER A 59 1.13 -8.17 10.66
N THR A 60 1.04 -6.86 10.37
CA THR A 60 -0.18 -6.22 9.83
C THR A 60 -0.35 -6.50 8.33
N ILE A 61 0.60 -7.23 7.72
CA ILE A 61 0.60 -7.54 6.28
C ILE A 61 -0.66 -8.33 5.86
N PRO A 62 -1.10 -9.40 6.55
CA PRO A 62 -2.34 -10.09 6.19
C PRO A 62 -3.57 -9.17 6.22
N ARG A 63 -3.58 -8.19 7.14
CA ARG A 63 -4.63 -7.16 7.21
C ARG A 63 -4.54 -6.18 6.04
N LEU A 64 -3.34 -5.73 5.67
CA LEU A 64 -3.11 -4.92 4.47
C LEU A 64 -3.64 -5.62 3.22
N ILE A 65 -3.29 -6.89 3.02
CA ILE A 65 -3.80 -7.68 1.90
C ILE A 65 -5.33 -7.74 1.92
N SER A 66 -5.94 -7.97 3.08
CA SER A 66 -7.40 -7.99 3.22
C SER A 66 -8.04 -6.67 2.78
N VAL A 67 -7.46 -5.53 3.19
CA VAL A 67 -7.95 -4.19 2.81
C VAL A 67 -7.83 -3.96 1.31
N VAL A 68 -6.66 -4.25 0.73
CA VAL A 68 -6.40 -4.13 -0.72
C VAL A 68 -7.39 -4.97 -1.52
N GLU A 69 -7.60 -6.22 -1.13
CA GLU A 69 -8.49 -7.14 -1.84
C GLU A 69 -9.96 -6.70 -1.76
N ILE A 70 -10.41 -6.18 -0.62
CA ILE A 70 -11.75 -5.61 -0.49
C ILE A 70 -11.88 -4.36 -1.36
N LEU A 71 -10.89 -3.45 -1.30
CA LEU A 71 -10.89 -2.22 -2.07
C LEU A 71 -10.98 -2.50 -3.58
N LYS A 72 -10.17 -3.42 -4.11
CA LYS A 72 -10.23 -3.83 -5.53
C LYS A 72 -11.60 -4.38 -5.92
N ARG A 73 -12.21 -5.22 -5.07
CA ARG A 73 -13.56 -5.77 -5.31
C ARG A 73 -14.65 -4.71 -5.30
N GLU A 74 -14.62 -3.79 -4.35
CA GLU A 74 -15.59 -2.69 -4.28
C GLU A 74 -15.41 -1.73 -5.46
N TYR A 75 -14.17 -1.42 -5.84
CA TYR A 75 -13.88 -0.59 -7.02
C TYR A 75 -14.47 -1.19 -8.30
N LEU A 76 -14.33 -2.50 -8.53
CA LEU A 76 -14.96 -3.15 -9.69
C LEU A 76 -16.49 -3.06 -9.70
N LYS A 77 -17.13 -2.92 -8.54
CA LYS A 77 -18.59 -2.75 -8.45
C LYS A 77 -19.01 -1.34 -8.83
N THR A 78 -18.20 -0.33 -8.54
CA THR A 78 -18.50 1.07 -8.86
C THR A 78 -18.31 1.40 -10.35
N LEU A 79 -17.55 0.59 -11.08
CA LEU A 79 -17.35 0.76 -12.51
C LEU A 79 -18.68 0.68 -13.30
N ASP A 80 -18.90 1.70 -14.13
CA ASP A 80 -20.03 1.73 -15.05
C ASP A 80 -19.77 0.82 -16.26
N PHE A 81 -20.62 -0.19 -16.39
CA PHE A 81 -20.57 -1.13 -17.50
C PHE A 81 -21.01 -0.51 -18.83
N CYS A 82 -21.78 0.57 -18.81
CA CYS A 82 -22.19 1.30 -20.02
C CYS A 82 -21.03 2.08 -20.62
N ALA A 83 -20.12 2.59 -19.79
CA ALA A 83 -18.94 3.34 -20.21
C ALA A 83 -17.82 2.45 -20.78
N GLY A 84 -17.98 1.12 -20.78
CA GLY A 84 -16.98 0.18 -21.29
C GLY A 84 -15.73 0.00 -20.40
N GLN A 85 -15.63 0.76 -19.30
CA GLN A 85 -14.54 0.66 -18.34
C GLN A 85 -14.77 -0.54 -17.42
N LEU A 86 -14.28 -1.70 -17.82
CA LEU A 86 -14.41 -2.96 -17.07
C LEU A 86 -13.11 -3.41 -16.40
N THR A 87 -12.06 -2.59 -16.47
CA THR A 87 -10.74 -2.87 -15.92
C THR A 87 -10.63 -2.36 -14.49
N GLY A 88 -10.18 -3.23 -13.59
CA GLY A 88 -9.88 -2.88 -12.20
C GLY A 88 -8.59 -2.09 -12.05
N LEU A 89 -8.05 -2.11 -10.83
CA LEU A 89 -6.84 -1.38 -10.47
C LEU A 89 -5.58 -2.20 -10.80
N HIS A 90 -4.58 -1.54 -11.37
CA HIS A 90 -3.21 -2.02 -11.46
C HIS A 90 -2.60 -2.08 -10.06
N GLN A 91 -1.78 -3.08 -9.78
CA GLN A 91 -1.19 -3.28 -8.46
C GLN A 91 0.32 -3.48 -8.55
N TYR A 92 1.05 -2.82 -7.65
CA TYR A 92 2.50 -2.94 -7.50
C TYR A 92 2.82 -3.24 -6.04
N ASN A 93 3.51 -4.35 -5.78
CA ASN A 93 3.85 -4.81 -4.45
C ASN A 93 5.35 -4.62 -4.19
N GLU A 94 5.69 -4.04 -3.05
CA GLU A 94 7.05 -3.85 -2.56
C GLU A 94 7.15 -4.53 -1.19
N LEU A 95 8.12 -5.41 -1.00
CA LEU A 95 8.42 -6.06 0.28
C LEU A 95 9.80 -5.59 0.75
N GLN A 96 9.86 -5.07 1.96
CA GLN A 96 11.07 -4.49 2.54
C GLN A 96 11.24 -4.96 3.99
N TRP A 97 12.40 -4.70 4.57
CA TRP A 97 12.68 -5.04 5.97
C TRP A 97 13.52 -3.95 6.62
N GLU A 98 13.33 -3.77 7.92
CA GLU A 98 14.17 -2.93 8.75
C GLU A 98 14.94 -3.83 9.73
N GLN A 99 16.24 -3.56 9.91
CA GLN A 99 17.03 -4.25 10.93
C GLN A 99 16.72 -3.63 12.29
N ARG A 100 16.14 -4.41 13.19
CA ARG A 100 15.93 -4.00 14.58
C ARG A 100 17.12 -4.51 15.41
N GLY A 101 17.91 -3.57 15.93
CA GLY A 101 18.88 -3.88 16.98
C GLY A 101 18.16 -4.29 18.27
N GLU A 102 18.81 -5.09 19.11
CA GLU A 102 18.36 -5.24 20.50
C GLU A 102 18.35 -3.84 21.14
N ILE A 103 17.20 -3.39 21.63
CA ILE A 103 17.11 -2.15 22.41
C ILE A 103 17.94 -2.42 23.66
N ALA A 104 19.07 -1.72 23.82
CA ALA A 104 19.85 -1.79 25.04
C ALA A 104 18.91 -1.47 26.20
N ALA A 105 18.78 -2.39 27.17
CA ALA A 105 18.06 -2.10 28.39
C ALA A 105 18.66 -0.83 29.00
N GLU A 106 17.84 0.20 29.21
CA GLU A 106 18.30 1.43 29.86
C GLU A 106 18.92 1.07 31.22
N GLY A 107 20.24 1.28 31.34
CA GLY A 107 20.99 1.05 32.58
C GLY A 107 22.23 0.16 32.48
N GLU A 108 22.48 -0.53 31.36
CA GLU A 108 23.74 -1.28 31.17
C GLU A 108 24.84 -0.41 30.54
N ASP A 109 26.05 -0.45 31.13
CA ASP A 109 27.23 0.25 30.64
C ASP A 109 27.58 -0.24 29.22
N ARG A 110 27.56 0.65 28.24
CA ARG A 110 27.79 0.34 26.81
C ARG A 110 29.08 -0.46 26.58
N ALA A 111 30.12 -0.21 27.36
CA ALA A 111 31.38 -0.94 27.27
C ALA A 111 31.21 -2.43 27.62
N SER A 112 30.40 -2.74 28.63
CA SER A 112 30.09 -4.11 29.05
C SER A 112 29.27 -4.86 27.99
N THR A 113 28.34 -4.18 27.31
CA THR A 113 27.57 -4.77 26.21
C THR A 113 28.47 -5.15 25.03
N ILE A 114 29.43 -4.29 24.68
CA ILE A 114 30.37 -4.54 23.58
C ILE A 114 31.32 -5.69 23.94
N ALA A 115 31.89 -5.68 25.15
CA ALA A 115 32.79 -6.74 25.60
C ALA A 115 32.10 -8.12 25.55
N ARG A 116 30.85 -8.19 26.03
CA ARG A 116 30.04 -9.42 26.04
C ARG A 116 29.64 -9.89 24.65
N ALA A 117 29.45 -8.98 23.69
CA ALA A 117 29.19 -9.32 22.29
C ALA A 117 30.44 -9.86 21.56
N LEU A 118 31.64 -9.41 21.97
CA LEU A 118 32.92 -9.84 21.40
C LEU A 118 33.46 -11.14 22.01
N GLU A 119 32.99 -11.51 23.21
CA GLU A 119 33.37 -12.72 23.94
C GLU A 119 32.91 -14.02 23.23
N GLY A 120 31.99 -13.93 22.27
CA GLY A 120 31.56 -15.04 21.41
C GLY A 120 30.59 -16.03 22.06
N GLU A 121 30.29 -15.86 23.35
CA GLU A 121 29.37 -16.73 24.10
C GLU A 121 27.88 -16.41 23.78
N LYS A 122 27.59 -15.17 23.34
CA LYS A 122 26.24 -14.74 22.94
C LYS A 122 26.30 -13.92 21.64
N TYR A 123 26.07 -14.61 20.52
CA TYR A 123 25.99 -13.94 19.20
C TYR A 123 24.82 -12.96 19.16
N PRO A 124 25.03 -11.70 18.71
CA PRO A 124 23.95 -10.74 18.55
C PRO A 124 22.91 -11.31 17.56
N LYS A 125 21.66 -11.46 18.02
CA LYS A 125 20.58 -11.98 17.19
C LYS A 125 20.09 -10.88 16.25
N LEU A 126 20.30 -11.08 14.95
CA LEU A 126 19.73 -10.21 13.93
C LEU A 126 18.20 -10.34 13.92
N THR A 127 17.49 -9.30 14.37
CA THR A 127 16.03 -9.26 14.30
C THR A 127 15.61 -8.43 13.10
N LEU A 128 14.95 -9.05 12.13
CA LEU A 128 14.43 -8.36 10.94
C LEU A 128 12.94 -8.06 11.11
N ALA A 129 12.56 -6.84 10.76
CA ALA A 129 11.20 -6.31 10.83
C ALA A 129 10.64 -6.13 9.41
N PRO A 130 9.91 -7.11 8.86
CA PRO A 130 9.36 -6.99 7.52
C PRO A 130 8.21 -5.97 7.47
N TYR A 131 8.12 -5.24 6.38
CA TYR A 131 6.98 -4.40 6.05
C TYR A 131 6.68 -4.46 4.55
N MET A 132 5.43 -4.16 4.19
CA MET A 132 4.95 -4.25 2.82
C MET A 132 4.28 -2.96 2.42
N LYS A 133 4.47 -2.58 1.16
CA LYS A 133 3.79 -1.48 0.49
C LYS A 133 3.09 -2.01 -0.76
N VAL A 134 1.85 -1.59 -0.96
CA VAL A 134 1.04 -1.92 -2.13
C VAL A 134 0.55 -0.63 -2.74
N THR A 135 0.92 -0.40 -4.00
CA THR A 135 0.49 0.76 -4.77
C THR A 135 -0.59 0.35 -5.76
N LEU A 136 -1.71 1.06 -5.76
CA LEU A 136 -2.85 0.82 -6.63
C LEU A 136 -3.11 2.04 -7.53
N CYS A 137 -3.38 1.81 -8.81
CA CYS A 137 -3.66 2.89 -9.77
C CYS A 137 -4.60 2.44 -10.89
N ARG A 138 -5.25 3.41 -11.53
CA ARG A 138 -6.18 3.16 -12.64
C ARG A 138 -5.49 2.88 -13.98
N THR A 139 -4.32 3.45 -14.18
CA THR A 139 -3.49 3.31 -15.36
C THR A 139 -2.15 2.68 -14.97
N ALA A 140 -1.54 1.93 -15.88
CA ALA A 140 -0.21 1.39 -15.63
C ALA A 140 0.81 2.52 -15.46
N LEU A 141 1.62 2.47 -14.40
CA LEU A 141 2.70 3.42 -14.15
C LEU A 141 3.92 3.08 -15.02
N PRO A 142 4.39 4.01 -15.89
CA PRO A 142 5.58 3.79 -16.71
C PRO A 142 6.82 3.52 -15.84
N GLY A 143 7.67 2.57 -16.24
CA GLY A 143 8.93 2.25 -15.57
C GLY A 143 8.82 1.64 -14.16
N MET A 144 7.64 1.61 -13.53
CA MET A 144 7.50 1.05 -12.18
C MET A 144 7.63 -0.48 -12.13
N HIS A 145 7.23 -1.15 -13.20
CA HIS A 145 7.34 -2.61 -13.35
C HIS A 145 8.76 -3.08 -13.69
N GLU A 146 9.64 -2.16 -14.08
CA GLU A 146 11.06 -2.44 -14.40
C GLU A 146 11.94 -2.42 -13.15
N LYS A 147 11.43 -1.87 -12.04
CA LYS A 147 12.13 -1.85 -10.75
C LYS A 147 12.23 -3.27 -10.20
N LYS A 148 13.44 -3.72 -9.90
CA LYS A 148 13.75 -5.07 -9.39
C LYS A 148 13.02 -5.42 -8.08
N GLU A 149 12.68 -4.42 -7.28
CA GLU A 149 12.05 -4.59 -5.95
C GLU A 149 10.51 -4.61 -5.99
N VAL A 150 9.92 -4.46 -7.19
CA VAL A 150 8.48 -4.31 -7.36
C VAL A 150 7.91 -5.51 -8.11
N THR A 151 6.88 -6.14 -7.53
CA THR A 151 6.08 -7.15 -8.23
C THR A 151 4.81 -6.51 -8.80
N TYR A 152 4.65 -6.53 -10.11
CA TYR A 152 3.46 -6.03 -10.80
C TYR A 152 2.38 -7.11 -10.93
N GLN A 153 1.13 -6.74 -10.66
CA GLN A 153 -0.06 -7.56 -10.88
C GLN A 153 -1.08 -6.83 -11.75
N THR A 154 -1.54 -7.51 -12.80
CA THR A 154 -2.50 -6.97 -13.77
C THR A 154 -3.90 -6.79 -13.17
N PRO A 155 -4.66 -5.76 -13.61
CA PRO A 155 -6.01 -5.51 -13.13
C PRO A 155 -6.96 -6.65 -13.49
N GLN A 156 -7.83 -6.98 -12.53
CA GLN A 156 -8.95 -7.88 -12.80
C GLN A 156 -9.95 -7.20 -13.74
N THR A 157 -10.52 -7.95 -14.67
CA THR A 157 -11.55 -7.43 -15.59
C THR A 157 -12.92 -7.97 -15.22
N ARG A 158 -13.91 -7.09 -15.05
CA ARG A 158 -15.29 -7.47 -14.78
C ARG A 158 -15.93 -8.05 -16.05
N ARG A 159 -16.28 -9.34 -16.03
CA ARG A 159 -16.97 -9.98 -17.15
C ARG A 159 -18.47 -9.72 -17.08
N LEU A 160 -19.04 -9.14 -18.13
CA LEU A 160 -20.49 -9.02 -18.28
C LEU A 160 -21.12 -10.37 -18.62
N SER A 161 -22.26 -10.69 -17.99
CA SER A 161 -23.03 -11.88 -18.29
C SER A 161 -23.58 -11.84 -19.73
N LYS A 162 -23.86 -13.02 -20.30
CA LYS A 162 -24.45 -13.14 -21.65
C LYS A 162 -25.77 -12.36 -21.77
N THR A 163 -26.60 -12.41 -20.72
CA THR A 163 -27.89 -11.73 -20.66
C THR A 163 -27.73 -10.20 -20.62
N THR A 164 -26.80 -9.68 -19.81
CA THR A 164 -26.51 -8.24 -19.75
C THR A 164 -25.99 -7.72 -21.10
N LYS A 165 -25.08 -8.45 -21.76
CA LYS A 165 -24.60 -8.10 -23.11
C LYS A 165 -25.73 -8.06 -24.14
N ALA A 166 -26.62 -9.05 -24.13
CA ALA A 166 -27.76 -9.09 -25.04
C ALA A 166 -28.72 -7.91 -24.83
N ARG A 167 -28.99 -7.53 -23.58
CA ARG A 167 -29.82 -6.36 -23.23
C ARG A 167 -29.21 -5.05 -23.71
N LEU A 168 -27.91 -4.86 -23.51
CA LEU A 168 -27.18 -3.67 -23.98
C LEU A 168 -27.21 -3.57 -25.51
N LYS A 169 -26.97 -4.68 -26.22
CA LYS A 169 -27.05 -4.73 -27.70
C LYS A 169 -28.45 -4.38 -28.21
N LYS A 170 -29.50 -4.87 -27.54
CA LYS A 170 -30.90 -4.55 -27.89
C LYS A 170 -31.19 -3.05 -27.71
N LYS A 171 -30.75 -2.44 -26.60
CA LYS A 171 -30.91 -1.00 -26.36
C LYS A 171 -30.18 -0.15 -27.39
N ALA A 172 -28.93 -0.49 -27.71
CA ALA A 172 -28.15 0.23 -28.72
C ALA A 172 -28.82 0.20 -30.11
N LYS A 173 -29.41 -0.95 -30.49
CA LYS A 173 -30.16 -1.08 -31.77
C LYS A 173 -31.44 -0.23 -31.80
N GLN A 174 -32.12 -0.07 -30.66
CA GLN A 174 -33.33 0.76 -30.57
C GLN A 174 -33.02 2.26 -30.65
N GLN A 175 -31.84 2.70 -30.20
CA GLN A 175 -31.40 4.09 -30.30
C GLN A 175 -30.85 4.47 -31.69
N GLN A 176 -30.55 3.48 -32.54
CA GLN A 176 -30.06 3.68 -33.91
C GLN A 176 -31.16 3.63 -34.98
N MET A 177 -32.43 3.37 -34.62
CA MET A 177 -33.54 3.50 -35.57
C MET A 177 -34.11 4.92 -35.45
N PRO A 178 -34.06 5.74 -36.52
CA PRO A 178 -34.68 7.06 -36.56
C PRO A 178 -36.21 6.98 -36.46
#